data_AF-A0A0K9PBA2-F1
#
_entry.id   AF-A0A0K9PBA2-F1
#
_cell.length_a   1.000
_cell.length_b   1.000
_cell.length_c   1.000
_cell.angle_alpha   90.00
_cell.angle_beta   90.00
_cell.angle_gamma   90.00
#
_symmetry.space_group_name_H-M   'P 1'
#
loop_
_entity.id
_entity.type
_entity.pdbx_description
1 polymer ?
#
loop_
_entity_poly.entity_id
_entity_poly.type
_entity_poly.pdbx_seq_one_letter_code
_entity_poly.pdbx_strand_id
1 'polypeptide(L)'
;MTNREFKATYLNHEIAENPTQYCEVVSVDISQVKPPPASLDWRKKRAVTSVKNKKLCGSCWAFSTVAPVESLTFLKTKQLLNLSEQQLVDCDYGNNGCKGDHPQKAFEYIKNGLATSEDVTLALGEGDSES
;
A
#
# COMPACT_ATOMS: atom_id res chain seq x y z
N MET A 1 -5.28 -6.23 26.15
CA MET A 1 -6.10 -6.53 24.96
C MET A 1 -6.17 -8.05 24.78
N THR A 2 -7.36 -8.62 24.64
CA THR A 2 -7.58 -10.05 24.40
C THR A 2 -7.31 -10.42 22.93
N ASN A 3 -7.18 -11.72 22.61
CA ASN A 3 -7.05 -12.14 21.21
C ASN A 3 -8.25 -11.70 20.35
N ARG A 4 -9.46 -11.72 20.93
CA ARG A 4 -10.68 -11.26 20.26
C ARG A 4 -10.61 -9.77 19.94
N GLU A 5 -10.24 -8.95 20.92
CA GLU A 5 -10.04 -7.51 20.73
C GLU A 5 -8.94 -7.25 19.69
N PHE A 6 -7.80 -7.95 19.76
CA PHE A 6 -6.72 -7.81 18.78
C PHE A 6 -7.20 -8.04 17.35
N LYS A 7 -7.95 -9.13 17.12
CA LYS A 7 -8.48 -9.46 15.80
C LYS A 7 -9.45 -8.39 15.31
N ALA A 8 -10.37 -7.96 16.17
CA ALA A 8 -11.34 -6.93 15.84
C ALA A 8 -10.73 -5.54 15.61
N THR A 9 -9.53 -5.27 16.11
CA THR A 9 -8.86 -3.98 15.96
C THR A 9 -7.83 -3.96 14.83
N TYR A 10 -7.01 -5.01 14.72
CA TYR A 10 -5.86 -5.04 13.81
C TYR A 10 -6.03 -6.00 12.63
N LEU A 11 -7.01 -6.91 12.66
CA LEU A 11 -7.35 -7.82 11.57
C LEU A 11 -8.78 -7.57 11.06
N ASN A 12 -9.29 -6.34 11.23
CA ASN A 12 -10.62 -5.88 10.83
C ASN A 12 -10.76 -5.62 9.32
N HIS A 13 -9.98 -6.32 8.51
CA HIS A 13 -10.11 -6.25 7.06
C HIS A 13 -11.24 -7.19 6.62
N GLU A 14 -12.33 -6.62 6.14
CA GLU A 14 -13.44 -7.38 5.56
C GLU A 14 -13.27 -7.46 4.05
N ILE A 15 -12.78 -8.60 3.55
CA ILE A 15 -12.81 -8.89 2.12
C ILE A 15 -14.23 -9.34 1.77
N ALA A 16 -15.02 -8.43 1.20
CA ALA A 16 -16.39 -8.72 0.78
C ALA A 16 -16.47 -9.45 -0.58
N GLU A 17 -15.37 -9.49 -1.35
CA GLU A 17 -15.37 -9.93 -2.75
C GLU A 17 -14.49 -11.18 -3.00
N ASN A 18 -14.75 -11.86 -4.11
CA ASN A 18 -13.99 -13.05 -4.49
C ASN A 18 -12.53 -12.66 -4.83
N PRO A 19 -11.51 -13.20 -4.13
CA PRO A 19 -10.12 -12.79 -4.29
C PRO A 19 -9.55 -13.02 -5.71
N THR A 20 -10.19 -13.85 -6.54
CA THR A 20 -9.75 -14.08 -7.93
C THR A 20 -10.38 -13.14 -8.94
N GLN A 21 -11.39 -12.34 -8.57
CA GLN A 21 -12.10 -11.43 -9.48
C GLN A 21 -11.17 -10.39 -10.13
N TYR A 22 -10.10 -10.01 -9.44
CA TYR A 22 -9.14 -8.98 -9.88
C TYR A 22 -7.78 -9.56 -10.29
N CYS A 23 -7.63 -10.88 -10.31
CA CYS A 23 -6.38 -11.53 -10.72
C CYS A 23 -6.41 -11.76 -12.24
N GLU A 24 -5.73 -10.90 -13.00
CA GLU A 24 -5.42 -11.21 -14.39
C GLU A 24 -4.30 -12.26 -14.44
N VAL A 25 -4.54 -13.36 -15.15
CA VAL A 25 -3.50 -14.37 -15.38
C VAL A 25 -2.60 -13.87 -16.49
N VAL A 26 -1.46 -13.28 -16.11
CA VAL A 26 -0.42 -12.92 -17.06
C VAL A 26 0.54 -14.11 -17.22
N SER A 27 0.72 -14.57 -18.46
CA SER A 27 1.75 -15.55 -18.77
C SER A 27 3.11 -14.86 -18.81
N VAL A 28 4.05 -15.33 -17.99
CA VAL A 28 5.43 -14.86 -17.98
C VAL A 28 6.31 -15.96 -18.57
N ASP A 29 7.07 -15.64 -19.62
CA ASP A 29 8.10 -16.55 -20.13
C ASP A 29 9.29 -16.55 -19.17
N ILE A 30 9.29 -17.53 -18.27
CA ILE A 30 10.35 -17.71 -17.27
C ILE A 30 11.71 -18.04 -17.88
N SER A 31 11.78 -18.46 -19.15
CA SER A 31 13.07 -18.72 -19.82
C SER A 31 13.86 -17.43 -20.06
N GLN A 32 13.18 -16.29 -20.14
CA GLN A 32 13.78 -14.96 -20.30
C GLN A 32 14.16 -14.33 -18.95
N VAL A 33 13.79 -14.95 -17.83
CA VAL A 33 14.04 -14.42 -16.48
C VAL A 33 15.33 -15.01 -15.92
N LYS A 34 16.27 -14.13 -15.57
CA LYS A 34 17.51 -14.54 -14.89
C LYS A 34 17.16 -15.22 -13.54
N PRO A 35 17.81 -16.34 -13.18
CA PRO A 35 17.61 -16.98 -11.88
C PRO A 35 17.83 -15.98 -10.73
N PRO A 36 16.95 -15.98 -9.71
CA PRO A 36 17.14 -15.12 -8.55
C PRO A 36 18.36 -15.58 -7.74
N PRO A 37 18.97 -14.69 -6.93
CA PRO A 37 20.01 -15.09 -5.99
C PRO A 37 19.44 -16.04 -4.92
N ALA A 38 20.30 -16.86 -4.32
CA ALA A 38 19.92 -17.77 -3.23
C ALA A 38 19.31 -17.06 -2.00
N SER A 39 19.60 -15.77 -1.82
CA SER A 39 18.91 -14.92 -0.85
C SER A 39 18.76 -13.50 -1.40
N LEU A 40 17.62 -12.87 -1.10
CA LEU A 40 17.31 -11.50 -1.48
C LEU A 40 16.66 -10.77 -0.31
N ASP A 41 17.21 -9.61 0.05
CA ASP A 41 16.65 -8.71 1.05
C ASP A 41 16.69 -7.28 0.50
N TRP A 42 15.53 -6.75 0.10
CA TRP A 42 15.40 -5.40 -0.46
C TRP A 42 15.79 -4.30 0.54
N ARG A 43 15.73 -4.57 1.85
CA ARG A 43 16.17 -3.61 2.88
C ARG A 43 17.67 -3.39 2.80
N LYS A 44 18.44 -4.46 2.59
CA LYS A 44 19.90 -4.38 2.36
C LYS A 44 20.26 -3.64 1.07
N LYS A 45 19.29 -3.47 0.17
CA LYS A 45 19.42 -2.68 -1.06
C LYS A 45 18.95 -1.23 -0.89
N ARG A 46 18.55 -0.81 0.33
CA ARG A 46 17.96 0.51 0.63
C ARG A 46 16.68 0.80 -0.16
N ALA A 47 15.99 -0.25 -0.62
CA ALA A 47 14.79 -0.15 -1.44
C ALA A 47 13.51 -0.33 -0.62
N VAL A 48 13.55 -0.17 0.70
CA VAL A 48 12.41 -0.36 1.59
C VAL A 48 12.43 0.78 2.60
N THR A 49 11.29 1.44 2.77
CA THR A 49 11.08 2.49 3.77
C THR A 49 11.06 1.90 5.19
N SER A 50 11.04 2.77 6.20
CA SER A 50 10.86 2.34 7.59
C SER A 50 9.49 1.68 7.80
N VAL A 51 9.38 0.79 8.79
CA VAL A 51 8.10 0.18 9.15
C VAL A 51 7.08 1.25 9.55
N LYS A 52 5.90 1.22 8.93
CA LYS A 52 4.79 2.14 9.19
C LYS A 52 3.69 1.49 10.05
N ASN A 53 2.78 2.29 10.59
CA ASN A 53 1.70 1.84 11.47
C ASN A 53 0.32 2.24 10.92
N LYS A 54 -0.51 1.24 10.58
CA LYS A 54 -1.88 1.44 10.08
C LYS A 54 -2.90 1.90 11.13
N LYS A 55 -2.48 2.00 12.40
CA LYS A 55 -3.34 2.33 13.56
C LYS A 55 -4.52 1.36 13.66
N LEU A 56 -5.72 1.87 13.94
CA LEU A 56 -6.95 1.07 14.15
C LEU A 56 -7.80 0.95 12.87
N CYS A 57 -7.19 1.17 11.69
CA CYS A 57 -7.86 1.18 10.40
C CYS A 57 -7.56 -0.12 9.62
N GLY A 58 -8.57 -0.66 8.93
CA GLY A 58 -8.44 -1.81 8.02
C GLY A 58 -7.71 -1.50 6.71
N SER A 59 -6.78 -0.54 6.71
CA SER A 59 -6.08 -0.03 5.52
C SER A 59 -4.89 -0.86 5.07
N CYS A 60 -4.77 -2.13 5.50
CA CYS A 60 -3.63 -2.97 5.11
C CYS A 60 -3.47 -3.13 3.59
N TRP A 61 -4.56 -2.99 2.84
CA TRP A 61 -4.56 -2.95 1.38
C TRP A 61 -3.74 -1.76 0.85
N ALA A 62 -3.95 -0.56 1.38
CA ALA A 62 -3.21 0.65 1.01
C ALA A 62 -1.71 0.50 1.31
N PHE A 63 -1.35 0.02 2.50
CA PHE A 63 0.06 -0.26 2.86
C PHE A 63 0.69 -1.32 1.95
N SER A 64 -0.08 -2.36 1.57
CA SER A 64 0.39 -3.42 0.68
C SER A 64 0.52 -2.97 -0.78
N THR A 65 -0.18 -1.91 -1.17
CA THR A 65 -0.01 -1.23 -2.47
C THR A 65 1.20 -0.31 -2.46
N VAL A 66 1.35 0.51 -1.41
CA VAL A 66 2.37 1.57 -1.35
C VAL A 66 3.79 1.02 -1.23
N ALA A 67 4.04 0.05 -0.34
CA ALA A 67 5.41 -0.42 -0.08
C ALA A 67 6.13 -0.99 -1.33
N PRO A 68 5.48 -1.82 -2.19
CA PRO A 68 6.07 -2.22 -3.47
C PRO A 68 6.33 -1.05 -4.42
N VAL A 69 5.45 -0.06 -4.46
CA VAL A 69 5.58 1.11 -5.35
C VAL A 69 6.74 1.99 -4.92
N GLU A 70 6.93 2.23 -3.62
CA GLU A 70 8.13 2.90 -3.07
C GLU A 70 9.40 2.16 -3.48
N SER A 71 9.38 0.82 -3.35
CA SER A 71 10.52 -0.05 -3.68
C SER A 71 10.87 0.04 -5.17
N LEU A 72 9.87 -0.11 -6.05
CA LEU A 72 10.05 -0.03 -7.50
C LEU A 72 10.48 1.36 -7.95
N THR A 73 9.93 2.41 -7.32
CA THR A 73 10.33 3.79 -7.57
C THR A 73 11.81 3.97 -7.24
N PHE A 74 12.27 3.53 -6.06
CA PHE A 74 13.68 3.57 -5.71
C PHE A 74 14.56 2.79 -6.69
N LEU A 75 14.14 1.61 -7.14
CA LEU A 75 14.93 0.83 -8.10
C LEU A 75 15.13 1.58 -9.42
N LYS A 76 14.10 2.30 -9.88
CA LYS A 76 14.09 3.07 -11.13
C LYS A 76 14.80 4.42 -11.01
N THR A 77 14.55 5.17 -9.93
CA THR A 77 14.98 6.58 -9.80
C THR A 77 16.15 6.78 -8.84
N LYS A 78 16.46 5.77 -8.01
CA LYS A 78 17.40 5.84 -6.88
C LYS A 78 16.98 6.79 -5.78
N GLN A 79 15.73 7.24 -5.77
CA GLN A 79 15.15 8.07 -4.73
C GLN A 79 14.15 7.25 -3.92
N LEU A 80 14.38 7.14 -2.61
CA LEU A 80 13.49 6.41 -1.73
C LEU A 80 12.44 7.40 -1.21
N LEU A 81 11.26 7.37 -1.82
CA LEU A 81 10.15 8.24 -1.44
C LEU A 81 9.32 7.58 -0.35
N ASN A 82 8.86 8.39 0.61
CA ASN A 82 7.86 7.99 1.59
C ASN A 82 6.49 8.43 1.07
N LEU A 83 5.77 7.51 0.42
CA LEU A 83 4.50 7.78 -0.24
C LEU A 83 3.32 7.68 0.75
N SER A 84 2.21 8.32 0.43
CA SER A 84 1.05 8.43 1.32
C SER A 84 0.06 7.28 1.15
N GLU A 85 -0.04 6.39 2.14
CA GLU A 85 -1.17 5.45 2.23
C GLU A 85 -2.49 6.18 2.48
N GLN A 86 -2.45 7.36 3.12
CA GLN A 86 -3.64 8.10 3.49
C GLN A 86 -4.40 8.64 2.27
N GLN A 87 -3.68 9.03 1.20
CA GLN A 87 -4.34 9.40 -0.06
C GLN A 87 -5.18 8.25 -0.63
N LEU A 88 -4.72 7.00 -0.53
CA LEU A 88 -5.52 5.85 -0.95
C LEU A 88 -6.75 5.69 -0.05
N VAL A 89 -6.58 5.81 1.27
CA VAL A 89 -7.69 5.66 2.22
C VAL A 89 -8.77 6.72 2.01
N ASP A 90 -8.40 7.95 1.69
CA ASP A 90 -9.32 9.09 1.60
C ASP A 90 -9.87 9.34 0.19
N CYS A 91 -9.09 9.05 -0.85
CA CYS A 91 -9.39 9.49 -2.22
C CYS A 91 -9.62 8.35 -3.22
N ASP A 92 -9.29 7.11 -2.88
CA ASP A 92 -9.62 5.96 -3.73
C ASP A 92 -11.04 5.47 -3.44
N TYR A 93 -12.02 6.21 -4.00
CA TYR A 93 -13.44 5.92 -3.84
C TYR A 93 -13.88 4.58 -4.46
N GLY A 94 -13.03 3.91 -5.23
CA GLY A 94 -13.26 2.55 -5.70
C GLY A 94 -12.99 1.48 -4.63
N ASN A 95 -12.32 1.88 -3.54
CA ASN A 95 -12.03 1.05 -2.37
C ASN A 95 -12.82 1.51 -1.14
N ASN A 96 -12.89 0.65 -0.11
CA ASN A 96 -13.70 0.89 1.08
C ASN A 96 -12.94 1.51 2.28
N GLY A 97 -11.87 2.28 2.03
CA GLY A 97 -11.11 2.99 3.06
C GLY A 97 -10.69 2.08 4.24
N CYS A 98 -11.11 2.43 5.46
CA CYS A 98 -10.81 1.65 6.67
C CYS A 98 -11.62 0.36 6.86
N LYS A 99 -12.66 0.10 6.07
CA LYS A 99 -13.36 -1.21 6.07
C LYS A 99 -12.53 -2.28 5.35
N GLY A 100 -11.62 -1.82 4.49
CA GLY A 100 -10.62 -2.60 3.79
C GLY A 100 -11.06 -3.07 2.40
N ASP A 101 -10.09 -3.44 1.58
CA ASP A 101 -10.30 -3.81 0.17
C ASP A 101 -9.07 -4.55 -0.41
N HIS A 102 -9.01 -4.68 -1.73
CA HIS A 102 -7.95 -5.36 -2.46
C HIS A 102 -6.91 -4.39 -3.04
N PRO A 103 -5.59 -4.65 -2.86
CA PRO A 103 -4.52 -3.85 -3.47
C PRO A 103 -4.64 -3.65 -4.99
N GLN A 104 -5.28 -4.59 -5.69
CA GLN A 104 -5.47 -4.59 -7.15
C GLN A 104 -6.18 -3.32 -7.64
N LYS A 105 -7.28 -2.91 -7.01
CA LYS A 105 -7.99 -1.67 -7.37
C LYS A 105 -7.11 -0.45 -7.13
N ALA A 106 -6.38 -0.45 -6.02
CA ALA A 106 -5.46 0.62 -5.68
C ALA A 106 -4.30 0.75 -6.70
N PHE A 107 -3.81 -0.37 -7.26
CA PHE A 107 -2.82 -0.32 -8.34
C PHE A 107 -3.35 0.36 -9.60
N GLU A 108 -4.65 0.27 -9.89
CA GLU A 108 -5.29 1.04 -10.97
C GLU A 108 -5.38 2.53 -10.62
N TYR A 109 -5.79 2.86 -9.39
CA TYR A 109 -5.87 4.25 -8.91
C TYR A 109 -4.52 4.99 -9.03
N ILE A 110 -3.43 4.37 -8.56
CA ILE A 110 -2.10 5.03 -8.53
C ILE A 110 -1.48 5.24 -9.90
N LYS A 111 -2.07 4.73 -10.99
CA LYS A 111 -1.63 5.10 -12.35
C LYS A 111 -1.74 6.61 -12.59
N ASN A 112 -2.60 7.30 -11.84
CA ASN A 112 -2.73 8.76 -11.82
C ASN A 112 -1.71 9.47 -10.91
N GLY A 113 -0.85 8.71 -10.21
CA GLY A 113 0.14 9.23 -9.27
C GLY A 113 -0.29 9.10 -7.81
N LEU A 114 0.70 9.22 -6.92
CA LEU A 114 0.53 9.19 -5.48
C LEU A 114 1.44 10.24 -4.84
N ALA A 115 0.91 11.03 -3.92
CA ALA A 115 1.63 12.07 -3.20
C ALA A 115 2.58 11.47 -2.15
N THR A 116 3.54 12.28 -1.69
CA THR A 116 4.35 11.92 -0.52
C THR A 116 3.52 12.03 0.75
N SER A 117 3.91 11.30 1.80
CA SER A 117 3.29 11.40 3.12
C SER A 117 3.35 12.84 3.68
N GLU A 118 4.37 13.60 3.33
CA GLU A 118 4.57 14.98 3.77
C GLU A 118 3.52 15.92 3.14
N ASP A 119 3.33 15.82 1.82
CA ASP A 119 2.39 16.67 1.07
C ASP A 119 0.94 16.47 1.52
N VAL A 120 0.55 15.22 1.82
CA VAL A 120 -0.80 14.91 2.32
C VAL A 120 -1.01 15.46 3.73
N THR A 121 0.03 15.46 4.56
CA THR A 121 -0.06 16.03 5.92
C THR A 121 -0.28 17.55 5.86
N LEU A 122 0.35 18.23 4.89
CA LEU A 122 0.14 19.66 4.67
C LEU A 122 -1.28 19.96 4.16
N ALA A 123 -1.78 19.18 3.20
CA ALA A 123 -3.12 19.35 2.66
C ALA A 123 -4.23 19.09 3.70
N LEU A 124 -4.03 18.12 4.61
CA LEU A 124 -4.95 17.87 5.72
C LEU A 124 -4.84 18.92 6.83
N GLY A 125 -3.65 19.50 7.02
CA GLY A 125 -3.40 20.58 7.98
C GLY A 125 -3.99 21.94 7.60
N GLU A 126 -4.38 22.14 6.33
CA GLU A 126 -5.10 23.34 5.86
C GLU A 126 -6.63 23.20 5.96
N GLY A 127 -7.15 22.05 6.41
CA GLY A 127 -8.59 21.76 6.50
C GLY A 127 -9.22 21.82 7.90
N ASP A 128 -8.41 21.82 8.97
CA ASP A 128 -8.89 21.87 10.36
C ASP A 128 -8.51 23.20 11.03
N SER A 129 -8.97 24.32 10.47
CA SER A 129 -9.16 25.53 11.28
C SER A 129 -10.49 25.40 12.03
N GLU A 130 -10.39 25.27 13.35
CA GLU A 130 -11.44 25.38 14.37
C GLU A 130 -12.79 25.95 13.92
N SER A 131 -13.87 25.22 14.20
CA SER A 131 -15.19 25.72 14.62
C SER A 131 -16.02 24.62 15.26
#